data_AF-A0A976LQC0-F1
#
_entry.id   AF-A0A976LQC0-F1
#
_cell.length_a   1.000
_cell.length_b   1.000
_cell.length_c   1.000
_cell.angle_alpha   90.00
_cell.angle_beta   90.00
_cell.angle_gamma   90.00
#
_symmetry.space_group_name_H-M   'P 1'
#
loop_
_entity.id
_entity.type
_entity.pdbx_description
1 polymer ?
#
loop_
_entity_poly.entity_id
_entity_poly.type
_entity_poly.pdbx_seq_one_letter_code
_entity_poly.pdbx_strand_id
1 'polypeptide(L)'
;MLKLIKHPRTPFGLDICDVSVKVVQLGISKNEFLVQGLSDVNIPPDTVTGDTIKNPQVLADAIRKAISQPKFGGFSNPYVVASIPETKSFVRVIQMPAMTEEEAREAVPWEAEAYIPLPIGQVYLD
;
A
#
# COMPACT_ATOMS: atom_id res chain seq x y z
N MET A 1 11.28 -10.69 18.48
CA MET A 1 10.89 -9.39 17.87
C MET A 1 11.87 -9.03 16.76
N LEU A 2 11.62 -9.47 15.52
CA LEU A 2 12.39 -8.96 14.37
C LEU A 2 11.80 -7.59 13.97
N LYS A 3 12.43 -6.49 14.42
CA LYS A 3 12.22 -5.17 13.84
C LYS A 3 13.00 -5.10 12.52
N LEU A 4 12.45 -5.71 11.47
CA LEU A 4 13.08 -5.80 10.14
C LEU A 4 13.02 -4.48 9.34
N ILE A 5 12.21 -3.50 9.79
CA ILE A 5 12.10 -2.18 9.14
C ILE A 5 12.15 -1.09 10.22
N LYS A 6 13.23 -0.29 10.24
CA LYS A 6 13.17 1.03 10.88
C LYS A 6 12.24 1.87 10.01
N HIS A 7 10.98 2.04 10.41
CA HIS A 7 10.08 2.95 9.71
C HIS A 7 10.75 4.33 9.64
N PRO A 8 11.06 4.86 8.45
CA PRO A 8 11.54 6.22 8.35
C PRO A 8 10.46 7.15 8.90
N ARG A 9 10.85 8.28 9.47
CA ARG A 9 9.89 9.20 10.11
C ARG A 9 8.86 9.77 9.11
N THR A 10 9.12 9.68 7.80
CA THR A 10 8.30 10.26 6.74
C THR A 10 8.38 9.43 5.44
N PRO A 11 7.80 8.23 5.33
CA PRO A 11 7.67 7.56 4.02
C PRO A 11 6.80 8.41 3.08
N PHE A 12 6.91 8.22 1.76
CA PHE A 12 5.98 8.83 0.82
C PHE A 12 4.80 7.88 0.54
N GLY A 13 3.61 8.45 0.40
CA GLY A 13 2.43 7.76 -0.11
C GLY A 13 2.57 7.58 -1.62
N LEU A 14 2.30 6.37 -2.10
CA LEU A 14 2.24 6.00 -3.51
C LEU A 14 0.85 5.46 -3.81
N ASP A 15 0.18 6.12 -4.74
CA ASP A 15 -1.10 5.69 -5.29
C ASP A 15 -0.91 5.31 -6.75
N ILE A 16 -1.36 4.10 -7.10
CA ILE A 16 -1.23 3.51 -8.44
C ILE A 16 -2.64 3.29 -8.96
N CYS A 17 -3.04 4.13 -9.93
CA CYS A 17 -4.29 3.96 -10.65
C CYS A 17 -4.05 3.40 -12.05
N ASP A 18 -5.14 3.15 -12.78
CA ASP A 18 -5.14 2.73 -14.19
C ASP A 18 -4.58 3.78 -15.16
N VAL A 19 -4.72 5.08 -14.85
CA VAL A 19 -4.31 6.18 -15.72
C VAL A 19 -3.11 6.99 -15.23
N SER A 20 -2.74 6.88 -13.94
CA SER A 20 -1.64 7.65 -13.38
C SER A 20 -1.04 7.04 -12.12
N VAL A 21 0.21 7.38 -11.86
CA VAL A 21 0.88 7.21 -10.56
C VAL A 21 0.92 8.55 -9.85
N LYS A 22 0.54 8.59 -8.57
CA LYS A 22 0.60 9.79 -7.73
C LYS A 22 1.49 9.52 -6.53
N VAL A 23 2.32 10.50 -6.16
CA VAL A 23 3.27 10.38 -5.06
C VAL A 23 3.20 11.63 -4.19
N VAL A 24 3.04 11.46 -2.87
CA VAL A 24 3.02 12.54 -1.88
C VAL A 24 3.92 12.19 -0.71
N GLN A 25 4.80 13.09 -0.32
CA GLN A 25 5.52 13.01 0.95
C GLN A 25 5.10 14.15 1.87
N LEU A 26 4.70 13.81 3.09
CA LEU A 26 4.45 14.78 4.14
C LEU A 26 5.68 14.93 5.02
N GLY A 27 6.01 16.17 5.36
CA GLY A 27 6.90 16.55 6.43
C GLY A 27 6.11 17.01 7.66
N ILE A 28 6.75 17.04 8.83
CA ILE A 28 6.19 17.58 10.05
C ILE A 28 7.05 18.78 10.48
N SER A 29 6.42 19.93 10.70
CA SER A 29 7.06 21.13 11.23
C SER A 29 6.14 21.77 12.25
N LYS A 30 6.65 22.13 13.43
CA LYS A 30 5.88 22.77 14.51
C LYS A 30 4.53 22.08 14.82
N ASN A 31 4.52 20.74 14.75
CA ASN A 31 3.33 19.90 14.96
C ASN A 31 2.23 20.04 13.88
N GLU A 32 2.55 20.60 12.72
CA GLU A 32 1.69 20.66 11.55
C GLU A 32 2.26 19.80 10.41
N PHE A 33 1.38 19.25 9.57
CA PHE A 33 1.76 18.55 8.36
C PHE A 33 1.97 19.54 7.22
N LEU A 34 3.07 19.37 6.50
CA LEU A 34 3.40 20.14 5.31
C LEU A 34 3.68 19.19 4.16
N VAL A 35 3.28 19.56 2.94
CA VAL A 35 3.69 18.82 1.75
C VAL A 35 5.18 19.07 1.54
N GLN A 36 5.98 18.00 1.59
CA GLN A 36 7.41 18.04 1.30
C GLN A 36 7.68 17.72 -0.17
N GLY A 37 6.92 16.80 -0.76
CA GLY A 37 7.06 16.38 -2.14
C GLY A 37 5.70 15.99 -2.72
N LEU A 38 5.43 16.39 -3.96
CA LEU A 38 4.23 16.02 -4.69
C LEU A 38 4.57 15.82 -6.17
N SER A 39 4.06 14.74 -6.74
CA SER A 39 4.14 14.48 -8.17
C SER A 39 2.99 13.60 -8.65
N ASP A 40 2.65 13.73 -9.92
CA ASP A 40 1.78 12.81 -10.63
C ASP A 40 2.28 12.62 -12.06
N VAL A 41 2.24 11.37 -12.52
CA VAL A 41 2.72 10.94 -13.83
C VAL A 41 1.65 10.07 -14.46
N ASN A 42 1.15 10.49 -15.62
CA ASN A 42 0.25 9.67 -16.43
C ASN A 42 0.99 8.43 -16.92
N ILE A 43 0.29 7.29 -16.90
CA ILE A 43 0.78 6.03 -17.47
C ILE A 43 0.01 5.72 -18.75
N PRO A 44 0.63 5.04 -19.73
CA PRO A 44 -0.08 4.59 -20.91
C PRO A 44 -1.28 3.69 -20.56
N PRO A 45 -2.33 3.68 -21.38
CA PRO A 45 -3.34 2.62 -21.35
C PRO A 45 -2.67 1.24 -21.35
N ASP A 46 -3.33 0.25 -20.76
CA ASP A 46 -2.82 -1.11 -20.60
C ASP A 46 -1.58 -1.26 -19.71
N THR A 47 -1.15 -0.22 -18.99
CA THR A 47 -0.11 -0.38 -17.96
C THR A 47 -0.66 -1.08 -16.72
N VAL A 48 -1.83 -0.62 -16.27
CA VAL A 48 -2.64 -1.21 -15.19
C VAL A 48 -4.06 -1.35 -15.73
N THR A 49 -4.64 -2.55 -15.58
CA THR A 49 -5.99 -2.85 -16.09
C THR A 49 -6.73 -3.72 -15.10
N GLY A 50 -7.88 -3.26 -14.61
CA GLY A 50 -8.71 -4.00 -13.65
C GLY A 50 -7.91 -4.45 -12.43
N ASP A 51 -7.22 -3.51 -11.80
CA ASP A 51 -6.39 -3.70 -10.61
C ASP A 51 -5.19 -4.65 -10.80
N THR A 52 -4.86 -4.99 -12.05
CA THR A 52 -3.73 -5.84 -12.41
C THR A 52 -2.67 -5.03 -13.12
N ILE A 53 -1.43 -5.09 -12.62
CA ILE A 53 -0.27 -4.52 -13.30
C ILE A 53 0.07 -5.40 -14.51
N LYS A 54 -0.12 -4.86 -15.72
CA LYS A 54 0.14 -5.58 -16.99
C LYS A 54 1.54 -5.31 -17.52
N ASN A 55 2.04 -4.08 -17.36
CA ASN A 55 3.38 -3.67 -17.80
C ASN A 55 4.22 -3.15 -16.63
N PRO A 56 4.84 -4.03 -15.82
CA PRO A 56 5.60 -3.64 -14.63
C PRO A 56 6.76 -2.68 -14.92
N GLN A 57 7.44 -2.84 -16.07
CA GLN A 57 8.57 -1.98 -16.44
C GLN A 57 8.13 -0.53 -16.70
N VAL A 58 7.03 -0.35 -17.44
CA VAL A 58 6.45 0.98 -17.74
C VAL A 58 6.00 1.66 -16.44
N LEU A 59 5.35 0.90 -15.55
CA LEU A 59 4.95 1.40 -14.24
C LEU A 59 6.15 1.81 -13.38
N ALA A 60 7.21 0.99 -13.36
CA ALA A 60 8.44 1.30 -12.64
C ALA A 60 9.11 2.58 -13.15
N ASP A 61 9.14 2.79 -14.48
CA ASP A 61 9.67 4.00 -15.09
C ASP A 61 8.82 5.24 -14.74
N ALA A 62 7.50 5.09 -14.70
CA ALA A 62 6.59 6.15 -14.27
C ALA A 62 6.80 6.53 -12.79
N ILE A 63 6.96 5.54 -11.90
CA ILE A 63 7.27 5.76 -10.48
C ILE A 63 8.63 6.48 -10.34
N ARG A 64 9.67 6.01 -11.03
CA ARG A 64 10.99 6.66 -11.03
C ARG A 64 10.91 8.11 -11.52
N LYS A 65 10.13 8.37 -12.57
CA LYS A 65 9.91 9.72 -13.08
C LYS A 65 9.20 10.59 -12.03
N ALA A 66 8.15 10.07 -11.38
CA ALA A 66 7.41 10.81 -10.36
C ALA A 66 8.31 11.24 -9.19
N ILE A 67 9.25 10.37 -8.79
CA ILE A 67 10.19 10.63 -7.68
C ILE A 67 11.35 11.55 -8.10
N SER A 68 11.91 11.38 -9.30
CA SER A 68 13.07 12.15 -9.77
C SER A 68 12.72 13.53 -10.31
N GLN A 69 11.48 13.73 -10.77
CA GLN A 69 10.99 14.98 -11.35
C GLN A 69 9.69 15.41 -10.64
N PRO A 70 9.75 15.78 -9.35
CA PRO A 70 8.58 16.20 -8.61
C PRO A 70 7.99 17.49 -9.18
N LYS A 71 6.66 17.60 -9.19
CA LYS A 71 5.97 18.86 -9.51
C LYS A 71 6.15 19.91 -8.42
N PHE A 72 6.34 19.47 -7.17
CA PHE A 72 6.59 20.34 -6.03
C PHE A 72 7.53 19.66 -5.03
N GLY A 73 8.49 20.43 -4.49
CA GLY A 73 9.37 20.00 -3.41
C GLY A 73 10.28 18.82 -3.81
N GLY A 74 10.48 17.87 -2.90
CA GLY A 74 11.36 16.73 -3.13
C GLY A 74 11.16 15.56 -2.16
N PHE A 75 11.60 14.39 -2.61
CA PHE A 75 11.47 13.14 -1.86
C PHE A 75 12.78 12.81 -1.11
N SER A 76 12.71 12.60 0.20
CA SER A 76 13.90 12.50 1.06
C SER A 76 14.38 11.09 1.37
N ASN A 77 13.60 10.06 1.05
CA ASN A 77 13.95 8.66 1.28
C ASN A 77 13.19 7.74 0.30
N PRO A 78 13.61 6.47 0.13
CA PRO A 78 13.02 5.55 -0.85
C PRO A 78 11.84 4.72 -0.30
N TYR A 79 11.42 4.93 0.94
CA TYR A 79 10.38 4.10 1.55
C TYR A 79 8.99 4.62 1.21
N VAL A 80 8.09 3.67 0.99
CA VAL A 80 6.77 3.94 0.46
C VAL A 80 5.69 3.32 1.34
N VAL A 81 4.55 3.99 1.42
CA VAL A 81 3.28 3.42 1.86
C VAL A 81 2.36 3.38 0.65
N ALA A 82 1.81 2.21 0.35
CA ALA A 82 0.86 2.00 -0.73
C ALA A 82 -0.33 1.16 -0.21
N SER A 83 -1.45 1.23 -0.91
CA SER A 83 -2.63 0.43 -0.61
C SER A 83 -2.79 -0.72 -1.62
N ILE A 84 -3.51 -1.75 -1.17
CA ILE A 84 -4.04 -2.78 -2.06
C ILE A 84 -5.43 -2.34 -2.57
N PRO A 85 -5.83 -2.76 -3.78
CA PRO A 85 -7.15 -2.44 -4.33
C PRO A 85 -8.28 -2.99 -3.45
N GLU A 86 -9.32 -2.18 -3.23
CA GLU A 86 -10.50 -2.57 -2.45
C GLU A 86 -11.22 -3.78 -3.07
N THR A 87 -11.28 -3.83 -4.40
CA THR A 87 -11.86 -4.95 -5.18
C THR A 87 -11.14 -6.28 -4.97
N LYS A 88 -9.94 -6.26 -4.39
CA LYS A 88 -9.09 -7.42 -4.09
C LYS A 88 -8.93 -7.65 -2.58
N SER A 89 -9.70 -6.92 -1.76
CA SER A 89 -9.55 -6.92 -0.30
C SER A 89 -10.88 -7.27 0.37
N PHE A 90 -10.80 -7.98 1.50
CA PHE A 90 -11.94 -8.25 2.37
C PHE A 90 -11.66 -7.67 3.75
N VAL A 91 -12.61 -6.92 4.31
CA VAL A 91 -12.54 -6.40 5.68
C VAL A 91 -13.78 -6.85 6.43
N ARG A 92 -13.59 -7.61 7.52
CA ARG A 92 -14.69 -8.14 8.33
C ARG A 92 -14.33 -8.09 9.81
N VAL A 93 -15.32 -7.77 10.63
CA VAL A 93 -15.25 -7.93 12.08
C VAL A 93 -15.84 -9.30 12.41
N ILE A 94 -15.03 -10.17 13.01
CA ILE A 94 -15.46 -11.48 13.50
C ILE A 94 -15.55 -11.45 15.03
N GLN A 95 -16.52 -12.19 15.58
CA GLN A 95 -16.64 -12.36 17.02
C GLN A 95 -15.96 -13.66 17.42
N MET A 96 -15.00 -13.58 18.34
CA MET A 96 -14.25 -14.72 18.84
C MET A 96 -14.30 -14.73 20.38
N PRO A 97 -14.22 -15.91 21.02
CA PRO A 97 -14.09 -15.97 22.47
C PRO A 97 -12.79 -15.31 22.94
N ALA A 98 -12.72 -14.95 24.21
CA ALA A 98 -11.49 -14.40 24.78
C ALA A 98 -10.37 -15.46 24.75
N MET A 99 -9.24 -15.10 24.15
CA MET A 99 -8.09 -15.97 23.93
C MET A 99 -6.80 -15.15 23.92
N THR A 100 -5.66 -15.82 23.99
CA THR A 100 -4.35 -15.19 23.81
C THR A 100 -4.11 -14.76 22.36
N GLU A 101 -3.12 -13.89 22.11
CA GLU A 101 -2.80 -13.44 20.74
C GLU A 101 -2.31 -14.61 19.88
N GLU A 102 -1.55 -15.54 20.47
CA GLU A 102 -1.09 -16.76 19.81
C GLU A 102 -2.24 -17.67 19.40
N GLU A 103 -3.18 -17.94 20.32
CA GLU A 103 -4.39 -18.73 20.03
C GLU A 103 -5.26 -18.05 18.96
N ALA A 104 -5.40 -16.72 19.02
CA ALA A 104 -6.14 -15.96 18.02
C ALA A 104 -5.53 -16.10 16.62
N ARG A 105 -4.19 -16.03 16.50
CA ARG A 105 -3.51 -16.22 15.21
C ARG A 105 -3.76 -17.60 14.61
N GLU A 106 -3.91 -18.63 15.44
CA GLU A 106 -4.24 -19.97 14.96
C GLU A 106 -5.73 -20.11 14.61
N ALA A 107 -6.62 -19.44 15.34
CA ALA A 107 -8.07 -19.53 15.16
C ALA A 107 -8.63 -18.64 14.02
N VAL A 108 -8.04 -17.46 13.77
CA VAL A 108 -8.50 -16.51 12.74
C VAL A 108 -8.63 -17.14 11.35
N PRO A 109 -7.66 -17.92 10.84
CA PRO A 109 -7.78 -18.54 9.51
C PRO A 109 -8.98 -19.48 9.40
N TRP A 110 -9.29 -20.25 10.46
CA TRP A 110 -10.43 -21.16 10.49
C TRP A 110 -11.76 -20.40 10.44
N GLU A 111 -11.88 -19.33 11.23
CA GLU A 111 -13.08 -18.49 11.19
C GLU A 111 -13.21 -17.78 9.83
N ALA A 112 -12.11 -17.32 9.24
CA ALA A 112 -12.10 -16.62 7.96
C ALA A 112 -12.59 -17.48 6.79
N GLU A 113 -12.39 -18.81 6.81
CA GLU A 113 -12.90 -19.73 5.78
C GLU A 113 -14.42 -19.67 5.60
N ALA A 114 -15.17 -19.36 6.67
CA ALA A 114 -16.61 -19.23 6.61
C ALA A 114 -17.09 -17.94 5.90
N TYR A 115 -16.22 -16.94 5.78
CA TYR A 115 -16.58 -15.59 5.33
C TYR A 115 -15.95 -15.20 3.99
N ILE A 116 -14.78 -15.74 3.65
CA ILE A 116 -14.05 -15.40 2.42
C ILE A 116 -14.37 -16.46 1.35
N PRO A 117 -14.89 -16.06 0.17
CA PRO A 117 -15.27 -17.00 -0.89
C PRO A 117 -14.06 -17.50 -1.70
N LEU A 118 -12.92 -17.70 -1.05
CA LEU A 118 -11.67 -18.18 -1.63
C LEU A 118 -11.00 -19.15 -0.66
N PRO A 119 -10.26 -20.16 -1.15
CA PRO A 119 -9.46 -21.02 -0.29
C PRO A 119 -8.46 -20.19 0.51
N ILE A 120 -8.36 -20.43 1.82
CA ILE A 120 -7.53 -19.60 2.72
C ILE A 120 -6.05 -19.59 2.32
N GLY A 121 -5.55 -20.69 1.76
CA GLY A 121 -4.18 -20.79 1.22
C GLY A 121 -3.89 -19.92 -0.01
N GLN A 122 -4.91 -19.30 -0.60
CA GLN A 122 -4.77 -18.33 -1.70
C GLN A 122 -4.95 -16.87 -1.24
N VAL A 123 -5.15 -16.65 0.06
CA VAL A 123 -5.45 -15.35 0.65
C VAL A 123 -4.31 -14.94 1.56
N TYR A 124 -3.95 -13.65 1.51
CA TYR A 124 -3.10 -13.04 2.53
C TYR A 124 -3.99 -12.53 3.66
N LEU A 125 -3.76 -13.02 4.88
CA LEU A 125 -4.47 -12.59 6.10
C LEU A 125 -3.56 -11.71 6.94
N ASP A 126 -4.15 -10.65 7.50
CA ASP A 126 -3.54 -9.70 8.44
C ASP A 126 -4.54 -9.37 9.57
#